data_AF-A0A537PF90-F1
#
_entry.id   AF-A0A537PF90-F1
#
_cell.length_a   1.000
_cell.length_b   1.000
_cell.length_c   1.000
_cell.angle_alpha   90.00
_cell.angle_beta   90.00
_cell.angle_gamma   90.00
#
_symmetry.space_group_name_H-M   'P 1'
#
loop_
_entity.id
_entity.type
_entity.pdbx_description
1 polymer ?
#
loop_
_entity_poly.entity_id
_entity_poly.type
_entity_poly.pdbx_seq_one_letter_code
_entity_poly.pdbx_strand_id
1 'polypeptide(L)' 'MISKLKGRIDAYGPDWVVIDVNGVGYHCFCSAKTLSALPSPN' A
#
# COMPACT_ATOMS: atom_id res chain seq x y z
N MET A 1 -10.62 2.34 -14.60
CA MET A 1 -9.18 1.96 -14.66
C MET A 1 -8.40 2.94 -13.79
N ILE A 2 -7.50 2.48 -12.91
CA ILE A 2 -6.84 3.29 -11.87
C ILE A 2 -5.33 3.32 -12.17
N SER A 3 -4.72 4.51 -12.20
CA SER A 3 -3.29 4.69 -12.52
C SER A 3 -2.40 4.95 -11.30
N LYS A 4 -2.96 5.49 -10.21
CA LYS A 4 -2.23 5.85 -8.99
C LYS A 4 -3.17 5.87 -7.79
N LEU A 5 -2.61 5.54 -6.62
CA LEU A 5 -3.23 5.73 -5.31
C LEU A 5 -2.35 6.63 -4.45
N LYS A 6 -2.96 7.42 -3.57
CA LYS A 6 -2.29 8.21 -2.53
C LYS A 6 -3.14 8.11 -1.27
N GLY A 7 -2.54 7.68 -0.17
CA GLY A 7 -3.26 7.39 1.05
C GLY A 7 -2.33 6.98 2.18
N ARG A 8 -2.90 6.38 3.23
CA ARG A 8 -2.15 5.81 4.35
C ARG A 8 -1.96 4.31 4.12
N ILE A 9 -0.86 3.77 4.60
CA ILE A 9 -0.68 2.33 4.64
C ILE A 9 -1.52 1.84 5.81
N ASP A 10 -2.49 0.98 5.51
CA ASP A 10 -3.39 0.41 6.51
C ASP A 10 -2.86 -0.95 6.99
N ALA A 11 -2.45 -1.81 6.06
CA ALA A 11 -1.81 -3.09 6.33
C ALA A 11 -0.89 -3.49 5.17
N TYR A 12 0.08 -4.38 5.41
CA TYR A 12 0.92 -4.95 4.34
C TYR A 12 1.40 -6.35 4.72
N GLY A 13 1.73 -7.15 3.70
CA GLY A 13 2.26 -8.50 3.82
C GLY A 13 3.52 -8.70 2.97
N PRO A 14 3.90 -9.95 2.67
CA PRO A 14 5.14 -10.26 1.93
C PRO A 14 5.19 -9.72 0.49
N ASP A 15 4.04 -9.56 -0.16
CA ASP A 15 3.90 -9.21 -1.58
C ASP A 15 2.68 -8.31 -1.87
N TRP A 16 2.05 -7.76 -0.82
CA TRP A 16 0.87 -6.91 -0.95
C TRP A 16 0.83 -5.78 0.09
N VAL A 17 0.06 -4.75 -0.22
CA VAL A 17 -0.25 -3.62 0.66
C VAL A 17 -1.71 -3.18 0.50
N VAL A 18 -2.34 -2.79 1.60
CA VAL A 18 -3.62 -2.08 1.61
C VAL A 18 -3.34 -0.59 1.82
N ILE A 19 -3.81 0.21 0.86
CA ILE A 19 -3.74 1.67 0.94
C ILE A 19 -5.13 2.19 1.25
N ASP A 20 -5.29 2.82 2.42
CA ASP A 20 -6.49 3.57 2.74
C ASP A 20 -6.46 4.93 2.02
N VAL A 21 -7.41 5.10 1.10
CA VAL A 21 -7.67 6.36 0.42
C VAL A 21 -9.03 6.90 0.86
N ASN A 22 -9.03 7.73 1.91
CA ASN A 22 -10.21 8.39 2.48
C ASN A 22 -11.34 7.42 2.91
N GLY A 23 -10.99 6.32 3.58
CA GLY A 23 -11.93 5.31 4.08
C GLY A 23 -12.17 4.14 3.11
N VAL A 24 -11.45 4.08 1.99
CA VAL A 24 -11.52 2.97 1.02
C VAL A 24 -10.18 2.25 0.98
N GLY A 25 -10.18 0.98 1.39
CA GLY A 25 -9.01 0.11 1.35
C GLY A 25 -8.76 -0.48 -0.04
N TYR A 26 -7.65 -0.10 -0.66
CA TYR A 26 -7.22 -0.65 -1.95
C TYR A 26 -6.14 -1.72 -1.75
N HIS A 27 -6.48 -2.98 -2.03
CA HIS A 27 -5.53 -4.09 -2.00
C HIS A 27 -4.68 -4.13 -3.26
N CYS A 28 -3.37 -3.94 -3.11
CA CYS A 28 -2.42 -3.84 -4.21
C CYS A 28 -1.30 -4.86 -4.04
N PHE A 29 -1.02 -5.64 -5.09
CA PHE A 29 0.17 -6.50 -5.15
C PHE A 29 1.38 -5.72 -5.62
N CYS A 30 2.52 -5.91 -4.96
CA CYS A 30 3.79 -5.31 -5.34
C CYS A 30 4.98 -6.12 -4.84
N SER A 31 6.12 -5.98 -5.51
CA SER A 31 7.33 -6.73 -5.16
C SER A 31 7.82 -6.41 -3.74
N ALA A 32 8.53 -7.36 -3.13
CA ALA A 32 9.19 -7.15 -1.83
C ALA A 32 10.10 -5.91 -1.82
N LYS A 33 10.78 -5.61 -2.95
CA LYS A 33 11.60 -4.39 -3.10
C LYS A 33 10.76 -3.10 -2.96
N THR A 34 9.55 -3.09 -3.51
CA THR A 34 8.63 -1.96 -3.40
C THR A 34 8.14 -1.81 -1.97
N LEU A 35 7.82 -2.94 -1.30
CA LEU A 35 7.39 -2.96 0.09
C LEU A 35 8.49 -2.47 1.05
N SER A 36 9.76 -2.82 0.81
CA SER A 36 10.88 -2.34 1.63
C SER A 36 11.12 -0.83 1.52
N ALA A 37 10.58 -0.16 0.49
CA ALA A 37 10.65 1.28 0.33
C ALA A 37 9.48 2.03 0.98
N LEU A 38 8.54 1.31 1.63
CA LEU A 38 7.45 1.94 2.35
C LEU A 38 8.00 2.73 3.56
N PRO A 39 7.41 3.90 3.87
CA PRO A 39 7.78 4.66 5.06
C PRO A 39 7.60 3.79 6.31
N SER A 40 8.59 3.83 7.22
CA SER A 40 8.46 3.15 8.50
C SER A 40 7.27 3.71 9.28
N PRO A 41 6.49 2.84 9.97
CA PRO A 41 5.47 3.32 10.90
C PRO A 41 6.17 4.09 12.03
N ASN A 42 5.77 5.35 12.22
CA ASN A 42 6.08 6.13 13.43
C ASN A 42 5.13 5.73 14.56
#